data_AF-I4MVQ3-F1
#
_entry.id   AF-I4MVQ3-F1
#
_cell.length_a   1.000
_cell.length_b   1.000
_cell.length_c   1.000
_cell.angle_alpha   90.00
_cell.angle_beta   90.00
_cell.angle_gamma   90.00
#
_symmetry.space_group_name_H-M   'P 1'
#
loop_
_entity.id
_entity.type
_entity.pdbx_description
1 polymer ?
#
loop_
_entity_poly.entity_id
_entity_poly.type
_entity_poly.pdbx_seq_one_letter_code
_entity_poly.pdbx_strand_id
1 'polypeptide(L)'
;MKGYGYNTQKRRDWEMIPVVQFVAQGSQQVADFGDGVTLIWTPAADPSSTLGTPALEGAPQAPQVWIYPPTEQADNIIVSPIYPDAYKDFILVFPADSGVQPLYIVISARYSPGIATGRGEDVFGIWLAGAGTGLGAPIPTRIANVLRGREFKSFDTFRAAFWKAVSNDPELFSQLSEDDQARVLTGNAPTVRFRDSVGKRVTYEIHHIELIKDGGAVYDADNLRVNTPRNHIDLHKKQ
;
A
#
# COMPACT_ATOMS: atom_id res chain seq x y z
N MET A 1 -0.83 13.54 -1.57
CA MET A 1 -1.91 12.57 -1.26
C MET A 1 -2.75 13.22 -0.17
N LYS A 2 -4.04 13.47 -0.33
CA LYS A 2 -4.82 14.06 0.77
C LYS A 2 -5.20 12.93 1.73
N GLY A 3 -4.89 13.07 3.02
CA GLY A 3 -5.39 12.16 4.06
C GLY A 3 -6.72 12.70 4.58
N TYR A 4 -7.71 11.81 4.70
CA TYR A 4 -9.02 12.11 5.25
C TYR A 4 -9.20 11.27 6.52
N GLY A 5 -9.70 11.89 7.59
CA GLY A 5 -10.19 11.18 8.78
C GLY A 5 -11.69 11.41 8.90
N TYR A 6 -12.47 10.35 9.10
CA TYR A 6 -13.92 10.42 9.28
C TYR A 6 -14.30 10.15 10.73
N ASN A 7 -15.31 10.85 11.22
CA ASN A 7 -15.98 10.50 12.46
C ASN A 7 -17.29 9.80 12.09
N THR A 8 -17.35 8.48 12.27
CA THR A 8 -18.50 7.64 11.88
C THR A 8 -19.70 7.77 12.82
N GLN A 9 -19.58 8.54 13.92
CA GLN A 9 -20.60 8.74 14.94
C GLN A 9 -21.37 7.45 15.29
N LYS A 10 -22.67 7.36 14.96
CA LYS A 10 -23.56 6.22 15.27
C LYS A 10 -23.63 5.16 14.17
N ARG A 11 -22.99 5.39 13.01
CA ARG A 11 -23.00 4.47 11.87
C ARG A 11 -21.83 3.49 12.01
N ARG A 12 -22.03 2.49 12.87
CA ARG A 12 -21.03 1.44 13.17
C ARG A 12 -20.68 0.55 11.96
N ASP A 13 -21.45 0.67 10.89
CA ASP A 13 -21.31 0.00 9.62
C ASP A 13 -20.30 0.68 8.67
N TRP A 14 -19.83 1.89 8.97
CA TRP A 14 -19.12 2.76 8.02
C TRP A 14 -17.60 2.88 8.26
N GLU A 15 -16.95 1.82 8.79
CA GLU A 15 -15.52 1.74 9.15
C GLU A 15 -15.26 1.95 10.66
N MET A 16 -14.70 0.93 11.31
CA MET A 16 -14.31 0.92 12.71
C MET A 16 -12.78 0.93 12.77
N ILE A 17 -12.19 1.94 13.39
CA ILE A 17 -10.73 2.02 13.53
C ILE A 17 -10.28 1.00 14.59
N PRO A 18 -9.37 0.06 14.26
CA PRO A 18 -8.88 -0.90 15.23
C PRO A 18 -8.16 -0.20 16.39
N VAL A 19 -8.48 -0.60 17.62
CA VAL A 19 -7.81 -0.15 18.82
C VAL A 19 -6.72 -1.16 19.18
N VAL A 20 -5.47 -0.71 19.21
CA VAL A 20 -4.31 -1.54 19.53
C VAL A 20 -3.71 -1.07 20.85
N GLN A 21 -3.48 -2.03 21.75
CA GLN A 21 -2.88 -1.79 23.05
C GLN A 21 -1.43 -2.29 23.06
N PHE A 22 -0.59 -1.61 23.84
CA PHE A 22 0.71 -2.17 24.15
C PHE A 22 0.60 -3.35 25.10
N VAL A 23 1.31 -4.43 24.75
CA VAL A 23 1.44 -5.62 25.58
C VAL A 23 2.91 -5.77 25.95
N ALA A 24 3.19 -6.12 27.21
CA ALA A 24 4.53 -6.40 27.66
C ALA A 24 5.08 -7.66 26.97
N GLN A 25 6.18 -7.52 26.25
CA GLN A 25 6.98 -8.61 25.69
C GLN A 25 8.41 -8.50 26.21
N GLY A 26 8.73 -9.27 27.24
CA GLY A 26 10.01 -9.15 27.95
C GLY A 26 10.13 -7.78 28.63
N SER A 27 11.18 -7.03 28.27
CA SER A 27 11.41 -5.65 28.75
C SER A 27 10.76 -4.58 27.88
N GLN A 28 10.08 -4.95 26.79
CA GLN A 28 9.51 -4.04 25.81
C GLN A 28 7.99 -3.97 25.94
N GLN A 29 7.41 -2.82 25.59
CA GLN A 29 5.98 -2.67 25.38
C GLN A 29 5.73 -2.68 23.87
N VAL A 30 4.98 -3.65 23.38
CA VAL A 30 4.81 -3.90 21.94
C VAL A 30 3.34 -3.77 21.57
N ALA A 31 3.06 -2.91 20.60
CA ALA A 31 1.78 -2.83 19.91
C ALA A 31 1.92 -3.55 18.56
N ASP A 32 1.16 -4.62 18.37
CA ASP A 32 1.14 -5.40 17.13
C ASP A 32 -0.04 -4.96 16.26
N PHE A 33 0.25 -4.51 15.05
CA PHE A 33 -0.74 -4.06 14.07
C PHE A 33 -1.12 -5.16 13.07
N GLY A 34 -0.56 -6.36 13.21
CA GLY A 34 -0.64 -7.43 12.22
C GLY A 34 0.37 -7.26 11.08
N ASP A 35 0.44 -8.26 10.21
CA ASP A 35 1.27 -8.27 8.99
C ASP A 35 2.76 -7.95 9.22
N GLY A 36 3.29 -8.34 10.38
CA GLY A 36 4.68 -8.13 10.75
C GLY A 36 5.02 -6.68 11.11
N VAL A 37 4.03 -5.81 11.33
CA VAL A 37 4.26 -4.43 11.78
C VAL A 37 3.99 -4.30 13.27
N THR A 38 5.04 -3.94 14.01
CA THR A 38 4.95 -3.69 15.44
C THR A 38 5.54 -2.33 15.78
N LEU A 39 4.96 -1.63 16.76
CA LEU A 39 5.57 -0.47 17.37
C LEU A 39 6.00 -0.82 18.79
N ILE A 40 7.28 -0.54 19.08
CA ILE A 40 7.86 -0.73 20.40
C ILE A 40 7.85 0.60 21.12
N TRP A 41 7.19 0.66 22.28
CA TRP A 41 7.26 1.79 23.18
C TRP A 41 8.30 1.52 24.26
N THR A 42 9.28 2.42 24.32
CA THR A 42 10.28 2.46 25.36
C THR A 42 10.11 3.78 26.10
N PRO A 43 9.43 3.80 27.27
CA PRO A 43 9.32 5.02 28.06
C PRO A 43 10.70 5.54 28.43
N ALA A 44 10.92 6.85 28.28
CA ALA A 44 12.15 7.47 28.74
C ALA A 44 12.20 7.41 30.28
N ALA A 45 13.22 6.75 30.84
CA ALA A 45 13.44 6.73 32.28
C ALA A 45 13.77 8.13 32.82
N ASP A 46 14.39 8.97 31.99
CA ASP A 46 14.62 10.39 32.23
C ASP A 46 14.32 11.16 30.93
N PRO A 47 13.35 12.10 30.90
CA PRO A 47 13.04 12.92 29.73
C PRO A 47 14.23 13.71 29.17
N SER A 48 15.25 13.99 29.99
CA SER A 48 16.49 14.66 29.56
C SER A 48 17.48 13.73 28.86
N SER A 49 17.28 12.41 28.99
CA SER A 49 18.11 11.37 28.37
C SER A 49 17.61 10.89 27.00
N THR A 50 16.48 11.44 26.52
CA THR A 50 16.02 11.14 25.17
C THR A 50 17.01 11.70 24.16
N LEU A 51 17.64 10.81 23.38
CA LEU A 51 18.24 11.22 22.11
C LEU A 51 17.15 11.96 21.34
N GLY A 52 17.39 13.25 21.05
CA GLY A 52 16.45 14.04 20.27
C GLY A 52 16.11 13.30 18.98
N THR A 53 14.87 13.48 18.48
CA THR A 53 14.43 12.85 17.24
C THR A 53 15.52 13.03 16.19
N PRO A 54 16.17 11.95 15.70
CA PRO A 54 17.19 12.11 14.68
C PRO A 54 16.54 12.86 13.52
N ALA A 55 17.24 13.87 13.01
CA ALA A 55 16.75 14.62 11.86
C ALA A 55 16.42 13.60 10.77
N LEU A 56 15.16 13.56 10.33
CA LEU A 56 14.80 12.68 9.22
C LEU A 56 15.57 13.16 7.98
N GLU A 57 16.65 12.48 7.64
CA GLU A 57 17.36 12.69 6.39
C GLU A 57 16.45 12.23 5.24
N GLY A 58 15.81 13.19 4.59
CA GLY A 58 14.99 12.93 3.41
C GLY A 58 13.57 12.41 3.69
N ALA A 59 12.92 12.83 4.79
CA ALA A 59 11.47 12.62 4.94
C ALA A 59 10.75 13.14 3.68
N PRO A 60 10.00 12.32 2.93
CA PRO A 60 9.08 12.86 1.95
C PRO A 60 8.13 13.81 2.70
N GLN A 61 7.85 14.99 2.13
CA GLN A 61 6.86 15.90 2.74
C GLN A 61 5.57 15.12 2.96
N ALA A 62 5.27 14.84 4.23
CA ALA A 62 3.99 14.27 4.61
C ALA A 62 2.92 15.23 4.10
N PRO A 63 1.99 14.75 3.25
CA PRO A 63 1.03 15.65 2.68
C PRO A 63 0.10 16.18 3.77
N GLN A 64 -0.39 17.40 3.58
CA GLN A 64 -1.29 18.05 4.53
C GLN A 64 -2.57 17.21 4.70
N VAL A 65 -2.77 16.68 5.90
CA VAL A 65 -3.95 15.91 6.30
C VAL A 65 -5.03 16.90 6.74
N TRP A 66 -6.20 16.84 6.12
CA TRP A 66 -7.33 17.71 6.47
C TRP A 66 -8.39 16.86 7.19
N ILE A 67 -8.64 17.19 8.45
CA ILE A 67 -9.74 16.60 9.24
C ILE A 67 -10.88 17.61 9.20
N TYR A 68 -11.96 17.29 8.50
CA TYR A 68 -13.14 18.15 8.45
C TYR A 68 -14.04 17.85 9.65
N PRO A 69 -14.42 18.86 10.45
CA PRO A 69 -15.48 18.69 11.44
C PRO A 69 -16.80 18.36 10.73
N PRO A 70 -17.67 17.53 11.33
CA PRO A 70 -18.93 17.12 10.71
C PRO A 70 -19.87 18.33 10.59
N THR A 71 -19.99 18.88 9.38
CA THR A 71 -20.96 19.92 9.02
C THR A 71 -21.82 19.42 7.87
N GLU A 72 -23.04 19.93 7.74
CA GLU A 72 -23.92 19.60 6.59
C GLU A 72 -23.28 19.94 5.23
N GLN A 73 -22.33 20.87 5.20
CA GLN A 73 -21.55 21.20 4.01
C GLN A 73 -20.49 20.12 3.70
N ALA A 74 -19.93 19.45 4.71
CA ALA A 74 -19.05 18.30 4.50
C ALA A 74 -19.82 17.16 3.82
N ASP A 75 -21.02 16.82 4.31
CA ASP A 75 -21.86 15.73 3.77
C ASP A 75 -22.19 15.90 2.26
N ASN A 76 -22.28 17.15 1.78
CA ASN A 76 -22.60 17.46 0.39
C ASN A 76 -21.37 17.55 -0.55
N ILE A 77 -20.16 17.59 0.01
CA ILE A 77 -18.89 17.63 -0.75
C ILE A 77 -18.26 16.22 -0.82
N ILE A 78 -18.71 15.30 0.04
CA ILE A 78 -18.14 13.95 0.18
C ILE A 78 -18.57 13.06 -0.98
N VAL A 79 -17.72 13.01 -2.01
CA VAL A 79 -17.53 11.79 -2.81
C VAL A 79 -16.68 10.86 -1.95
N SER A 80 -17.13 9.62 -1.68
CA SER A 80 -16.38 8.59 -0.93
C SER A 80 -14.88 8.70 -1.21
N PRO A 81 -14.08 9.26 -0.30
CA PRO A 81 -12.69 9.50 -0.60
C PRO A 81 -11.99 8.16 -0.55
N ILE A 82 -11.51 7.72 -1.71
CA ILE A 82 -10.76 6.48 -1.87
C ILE A 82 -9.53 6.58 -0.97
N TYR A 83 -9.54 5.86 0.15
CA TYR A 83 -8.37 5.67 0.97
C TYR A 83 -7.34 4.94 0.12
N PRO A 84 -6.07 5.38 0.08
CA PRO A 84 -5.09 4.60 -0.67
C PRO A 84 -4.89 3.27 0.04
N ASP A 85 -5.06 2.16 -0.69
CA ASP A 85 -4.98 0.75 -0.22
C ASP A 85 -3.73 0.41 0.60
N ALA A 86 -2.71 1.26 0.47
CA ALA A 86 -1.43 1.11 1.13
C ALA A 86 -1.46 1.47 2.62
N TYR A 87 -2.47 2.20 3.09
CA TYR A 87 -2.50 2.74 4.45
C TYR A 87 -3.46 1.98 5.36
N LYS A 88 -3.02 1.73 6.59
CA LYS A 88 -3.82 1.25 7.72
C LYS A 88 -3.81 2.30 8.81
N ASP A 89 -4.91 2.46 9.52
CA ASP A 89 -5.05 3.37 10.64
C ASP A 89 -5.39 2.61 11.94
N PHE A 90 -4.94 3.17 13.06
CA PHE A 90 -5.11 2.56 14.38
C PHE A 90 -5.27 3.64 15.45
N ILE A 91 -6.04 3.32 16.49
CA ILE A 91 -5.97 4.03 17.76
C ILE A 91 -5.04 3.26 18.68
N LEU A 92 -3.89 3.84 18.97
CA LEU A 92 -2.87 3.29 19.85
C LEU A 92 -3.14 3.73 21.29
N VAL A 93 -3.40 2.77 22.18
CA VAL A 93 -3.68 3.01 23.59
C VAL A 93 -2.50 2.54 24.45
N PHE A 94 -1.95 3.49 25.21
CA PHE A 94 -0.83 3.27 26.11
C PHE A 94 -1.31 2.63 27.43
N PRO A 95 -0.40 1.98 28.19
CA PRO A 95 -0.71 1.51 29.55
C PRO A 95 -1.32 2.63 30.40
N ALA A 96 -2.36 2.31 31.18
CA ALA A 96 -3.17 3.31 31.88
C ALA A 96 -2.36 4.17 32.87
N ASP A 97 -1.26 3.61 33.40
CA ASP A 97 -0.31 4.23 34.32
C ASP A 97 0.77 5.07 33.62
N SER A 98 0.84 5.06 32.28
CA SER A 98 1.83 5.83 31.52
C SER A 98 1.58 7.34 31.52
N GLY A 99 0.35 7.79 31.77
CA GLY A 99 -0.07 9.18 31.62
C GLY A 99 -0.13 9.68 30.17
N VAL A 100 0.11 8.80 29.18
CA VAL A 100 0.09 9.13 27.75
C VAL A 100 -1.33 8.94 27.19
N GLN A 101 -1.86 9.97 26.54
CA GLN A 101 -3.17 9.89 25.87
C GLN A 101 -3.10 9.01 24.62
N PRO A 102 -4.22 8.34 24.23
CA PRO A 102 -4.26 7.55 23.01
C PRO A 102 -3.88 8.36 21.76
N LEU A 103 -3.17 7.72 20.83
CA LEU A 103 -2.73 8.33 19.58
C LEU A 103 -3.43 7.70 18.38
N TYR A 104 -3.99 8.51 17.50
CA TYR A 104 -4.39 8.06 16.17
C TYR A 104 -3.16 8.04 15.26
N ILE A 105 -2.88 6.89 14.65
CA ILE A 105 -1.76 6.70 13.74
C ILE A 105 -2.26 6.20 12.40
N VAL A 106 -1.55 6.58 11.33
CA VAL A 106 -1.73 6.04 9.99
C VAL A 106 -0.37 5.54 9.51
N ILE A 107 -0.29 4.26 9.17
CA ILE A 107 0.93 3.61 8.72
C ILE A 107 0.75 3.10 7.28
N SER A 108 1.79 3.19 6.46
CA SER A 108 1.78 2.58 5.13
C SER A 108 2.35 1.17 5.22
N ALA A 109 1.46 0.17 5.15
CA ALA A 109 1.82 -1.25 5.22
C ALA A 109 2.64 -1.73 4.01
N ARG A 110 2.68 -0.97 2.90
CA ARG A 110 3.54 -1.27 1.73
C ARG A 110 5.04 -1.08 1.99
N TYR A 111 5.45 -0.54 3.14
CA TYR A 111 6.87 -0.44 3.52
C TYR A 111 7.36 -1.58 4.39
N SER A 112 6.48 -2.52 4.78
CA SER A 112 6.87 -3.68 5.57
C SER A 112 7.64 -4.66 4.70
N PRO A 113 8.78 -5.22 5.17
CA PRO A 113 9.45 -6.30 4.49
C PRO A 113 8.56 -7.54 4.38
N GLY A 114 8.79 -8.37 3.36
CA GLY A 114 8.08 -9.63 3.21
C GLY A 114 8.61 -10.51 2.09
N ILE A 115 8.12 -11.75 2.07
CA ILE A 115 8.54 -12.77 1.10
C ILE A 115 7.49 -12.86 -0.01
N ALA A 116 7.94 -12.84 -1.26
CA ALA A 116 7.04 -13.04 -2.40
C ALA A 116 6.49 -14.48 -2.43
N THR A 117 5.17 -14.59 -2.53
CA THR A 117 4.42 -15.86 -2.55
C THR A 117 3.47 -15.88 -3.75
N GLY A 118 2.57 -16.85 -3.82
CA GLY A 118 1.60 -16.98 -4.90
C GLY A 118 2.11 -17.70 -6.14
N ARG A 119 1.17 -18.21 -6.94
CA ARG A 119 1.46 -18.95 -8.17
C ARG A 119 1.48 -18.05 -9.40
N GLY A 120 0.71 -16.97 -9.40
CA GLY A 120 0.35 -16.24 -10.60
C GLY A 120 -0.53 -17.09 -11.53
N GLU A 121 -0.83 -16.55 -12.71
CA GLU A 121 -1.65 -17.23 -13.72
C GLU A 121 -0.93 -17.33 -15.06
N ASP A 122 -1.26 -18.37 -15.83
CA ASP A 122 -0.82 -18.47 -17.21
C ASP A 122 -1.54 -17.42 -18.06
N VAL A 123 -0.77 -16.66 -18.83
CA VAL A 123 -1.26 -15.58 -19.68
C VAL A 123 -1.08 -15.95 -21.15
N PHE A 124 -2.09 -15.65 -21.97
CA PHE A 124 -2.11 -15.94 -23.40
C PHE A 124 -2.35 -14.66 -24.19
N GLY A 125 -1.70 -14.55 -25.36
CA GLY A 125 -1.80 -13.37 -26.21
C GLY A 125 -1.10 -12.14 -25.61
N ILE A 126 -1.70 -10.96 -25.80
CA ILE A 126 -1.14 -9.69 -25.30
C ILE A 126 -1.51 -9.53 -23.83
N TRP A 127 -0.57 -9.79 -22.93
CA TRP A 127 -0.79 -9.85 -21.49
C TRP A 127 -1.40 -8.55 -20.93
N LEU A 128 -0.78 -7.40 -21.20
CA LEU A 128 -1.23 -6.11 -20.66
C LEU A 128 -2.52 -5.58 -21.32
N ALA A 129 -3.06 -6.24 -22.35
CA ALA A 129 -4.33 -5.82 -22.95
C ALA A 129 -5.52 -5.93 -21.97
N GLY A 130 -5.44 -6.86 -21.01
CA GLY A 130 -6.47 -7.04 -19.97
C GLY A 130 -6.39 -6.05 -18.79
N ALA A 131 -5.31 -5.27 -18.67
CA ALA A 131 -5.08 -4.38 -17.52
C ALA A 131 -6.05 -3.17 -17.46
N GLY A 132 -6.79 -2.91 -18.54
CA GLY A 132 -7.80 -1.86 -18.62
C GLY A 132 -9.21 -2.30 -18.24
N THR A 133 -9.42 -3.54 -17.84
CA THR A 133 -10.76 -4.14 -17.66
C THR A 133 -10.83 -5.08 -16.47
N GLY A 134 -12.03 -5.27 -15.90
CA GLY A 134 -12.24 -6.21 -14.79
C GLY A 134 -11.30 -5.90 -13.62
N LEU A 135 -10.72 -6.95 -13.03
CA LEU A 135 -9.72 -6.82 -11.95
C LEU A 135 -8.33 -6.38 -12.44
N GLY A 136 -8.12 -6.26 -13.74
CA GLY A 136 -6.82 -6.06 -14.37
C GLY A 136 -6.15 -7.36 -14.81
N ALA A 137 -4.93 -7.27 -15.34
CA ALA A 137 -4.18 -8.41 -15.82
C ALA A 137 -3.52 -9.16 -14.65
N PRO A 138 -3.55 -10.51 -14.61
CA PRO A 138 -2.91 -11.27 -13.53
C PRO A 138 -1.39 -11.18 -13.60
N ILE A 139 -0.73 -11.51 -12.48
CA ILE A 139 0.72 -11.72 -12.46
C ILE A 139 1.05 -13.00 -13.23
N PRO A 140 1.88 -12.97 -14.28
CA PRO A 140 2.20 -14.17 -15.03
C PRO A 140 2.93 -15.21 -14.16
N THR A 141 2.53 -16.48 -14.23
CA THR A 141 3.15 -17.58 -13.46
C THR A 141 4.67 -17.63 -13.62
N ARG A 142 5.16 -17.42 -14.84
CA ARG A 142 6.59 -17.34 -15.16
C ARG A 142 7.34 -16.23 -14.41
N ILE A 143 6.68 -15.10 -14.17
CA ILE A 143 7.25 -13.98 -13.40
C ILE A 143 7.12 -14.24 -11.90
N ALA A 144 5.98 -14.77 -11.45
CA ALA A 144 5.80 -15.18 -10.06
C ALA A 144 6.87 -16.19 -9.63
N ASN A 145 7.19 -17.17 -10.48
CA ASN A 145 8.25 -18.16 -10.23
C ASN A 145 9.63 -17.54 -10.00
N VAL A 146 9.97 -16.47 -10.72
CA VAL A 146 11.26 -15.75 -10.58
C VAL A 146 11.33 -14.97 -9.26
N LEU A 147 10.18 -14.50 -8.77
CA LEU A 147 10.11 -13.68 -7.56
C LEU A 147 9.88 -14.51 -6.29
N ARG A 148 9.21 -15.66 -6.40
CA ARG A 148 8.77 -16.47 -5.26
C ARG A 148 9.93 -16.86 -4.34
N GLY A 149 9.70 -16.74 -3.05
CA GLY A 149 10.69 -17.05 -2.01
C GLY A 149 11.75 -15.97 -1.81
N ARG A 150 11.77 -14.91 -2.63
CA ARG A 150 12.65 -13.76 -2.41
C ARG A 150 12.05 -12.82 -1.38
N GLU A 151 12.92 -12.30 -0.53
CA GLU A 151 12.58 -11.26 0.44
C GLU A 151 12.73 -9.87 -0.19
N PHE A 152 11.78 -8.99 0.11
CA PHE A 152 11.77 -7.60 -0.33
C PHE A 152 11.61 -6.69 0.89
N LYS A 153 12.35 -5.58 0.91
CA LYS A 153 12.31 -4.60 2.02
C LYS A 153 11.08 -3.70 1.98
N SER A 154 10.47 -3.56 0.81
CA SER A 154 9.26 -2.75 0.59
C SER A 154 8.58 -3.18 -0.70
N PHE A 155 7.32 -2.81 -0.87
CA PHE A 155 6.56 -3.10 -2.09
C PHE A 155 7.17 -2.40 -3.33
N ASP A 156 7.85 -1.26 -3.16
CA ASP A 156 8.52 -0.59 -4.28
C ASP A 156 9.73 -1.39 -4.78
N THR A 157 10.51 -2.00 -3.87
CA THR A 157 11.60 -2.91 -4.27
C THR A 157 11.08 -4.16 -4.98
N PHE A 158 9.92 -4.69 -4.54
CA PHE A 158 9.22 -5.75 -5.25
C PHE A 158 8.75 -5.31 -6.64
N ARG A 159 8.09 -4.15 -6.77
CA ARG A 159 7.63 -3.59 -8.03
C ARG A 159 8.78 -3.41 -9.03
N ALA A 160 9.92 -2.91 -8.57
CA ALA A 160 11.10 -2.75 -9.41
C ALA A 160 11.65 -4.09 -9.90
N ALA A 161 11.76 -5.08 -9.00
CA ALA A 161 12.19 -6.43 -9.34
C ALA A 161 11.19 -7.13 -10.27
N PHE A 162 9.89 -6.89 -10.10
CA PHE A 162 8.82 -7.41 -10.95
C PHE A 162 8.99 -6.94 -12.40
N TRP A 163 9.13 -5.63 -12.64
CA TRP A 163 9.34 -5.12 -13.99
C TRP A 163 10.68 -5.56 -14.58
N LYS A 164 11.72 -5.68 -13.75
CA LYS A 164 13.00 -6.25 -14.20
C LYS A 164 12.86 -7.71 -14.61
N ALA A 165 12.07 -8.51 -13.88
CA ALA A 165 11.79 -9.90 -14.25
C ALA A 165 11.02 -9.98 -15.57
N VAL A 166 10.04 -9.09 -15.79
CA VAL A 166 9.34 -8.96 -17.09
C VAL A 166 10.34 -8.67 -18.22
N SER A 167 11.34 -7.82 -17.99
CA SER A 167 12.36 -7.53 -19.00
C SER A 167 13.25 -8.72 -19.38
N ASN A 168 13.34 -9.72 -18.51
CA ASN A 168 14.12 -10.92 -18.74
C ASN A 168 13.30 -12.06 -19.36
N ASP A 169 11.98 -11.88 -19.52
CA ASP A 169 11.11 -12.83 -20.19
C ASP A 169 10.94 -12.41 -21.66
N PRO A 170 11.50 -13.13 -22.65
CA PRO A 170 11.47 -12.70 -24.04
C PRO A 170 10.05 -12.55 -24.61
N GLU A 171 9.12 -13.41 -24.17
CA GLU A 171 7.74 -13.39 -24.67
C GLU A 171 7.02 -12.13 -24.18
N LEU A 172 7.13 -11.79 -22.89
CA LEU A 172 6.50 -10.60 -22.34
C LEU A 172 7.23 -9.31 -22.74
N PHE A 173 8.56 -9.34 -22.81
CA PHE A 173 9.38 -8.20 -23.19
C PHE A 173 9.14 -7.76 -24.64
N SER A 174 8.98 -8.72 -25.56
CA SER A 174 8.69 -8.43 -26.97
C SER A 174 7.32 -7.77 -27.22
N GLN A 175 6.41 -7.81 -26.25
CA GLN A 175 5.10 -7.14 -26.34
C GLN A 175 5.16 -5.64 -26.04
N LEU A 176 6.28 -5.14 -25.51
CA LEU A 176 6.47 -3.75 -25.11
C LEU A 176 7.05 -2.91 -26.25
N SER A 177 6.73 -1.61 -26.26
CA SER A 177 7.40 -0.62 -27.12
C SER A 177 8.88 -0.46 -26.76
N GLU A 178 9.72 0.04 -27.65
CA GLU A 178 11.16 0.25 -27.37
C GLU A 178 11.39 1.16 -26.15
N ASP A 179 10.59 2.23 -26.00
CA ASP A 179 10.64 3.12 -24.84
C ASP A 179 10.28 2.38 -23.56
N ASP A 180 9.24 1.55 -23.60
CA ASP A 180 8.80 0.76 -22.44
C ASP A 180 9.79 -0.35 -22.10
N GLN A 181 10.45 -0.95 -23.10
CA GLN A 181 11.55 -1.89 -22.91
C GLN A 181 12.68 -1.24 -22.11
N ALA A 182 13.11 -0.02 -22.46
CA ALA A 182 14.13 0.73 -21.72
C ALA A 182 13.71 1.00 -20.26
N ARG A 183 12.42 1.25 -20.02
CA ARG A 183 11.87 1.44 -18.66
C ARG A 183 11.93 0.16 -17.84
N VAL A 184 11.42 -0.95 -18.36
CA VAL A 184 11.38 -2.21 -17.58
C VAL A 184 12.79 -2.77 -17.32
N LEU A 185 13.75 -2.51 -18.23
CA LEU A 185 15.16 -2.85 -18.01
C LEU A 185 15.78 -2.17 -16.78
N THR A 186 15.23 -1.03 -16.36
CA THR A 186 15.66 -0.30 -15.15
C THR A 186 14.70 -0.50 -13.97
N GLY A 187 13.75 -1.44 -14.07
CA GLY A 187 12.75 -1.71 -13.02
C GLY A 187 11.60 -0.69 -12.98
N ASN A 188 11.49 0.17 -13.99
CA ASN A 188 10.39 1.11 -14.09
C ASN A 188 9.18 0.48 -14.78
N ALA A 189 7.98 0.87 -14.34
CA ALA A 189 6.75 0.41 -14.97
C ALA A 189 6.63 0.96 -16.40
N PRO A 190 6.12 0.15 -17.35
CA PRO A 190 5.81 0.61 -18.69
C PRO A 190 4.66 1.63 -18.66
N THR A 191 4.59 2.44 -19.70
CA THR A 191 3.57 3.48 -19.87
C THR A 191 2.25 2.87 -20.35
N VAL A 192 1.14 3.48 -19.95
CA VAL A 192 -0.18 3.12 -20.50
C VAL A 192 -0.51 3.98 -21.72
N ARG A 193 -1.51 3.55 -22.50
CA ARG A 193 -2.07 4.42 -23.54
C ARG A 193 -2.62 5.69 -22.91
N PHE A 194 -2.53 6.81 -23.62
CA PHE A 194 -2.99 8.12 -23.12
C PHE A 194 -4.44 8.09 -22.60
N ARG A 195 -5.35 7.40 -23.30
CA ARG A 195 -6.76 7.26 -22.87
C ARG A 195 -6.92 6.55 -21.52
N ASP A 196 -5.99 5.67 -21.16
CA ASP A 196 -6.01 4.85 -19.95
C ASP A 196 -5.25 5.51 -18.78
N SER A 197 -4.59 6.65 -19.05
CA SER A 197 -3.94 7.50 -18.05
C SER A 197 -4.94 8.41 -17.32
N VAL A 198 -4.59 8.84 -16.11
CA VAL A 198 -5.37 9.80 -15.32
C VAL A 198 -4.44 10.82 -14.64
N GLY A 199 -4.46 12.06 -15.13
CA GLY A 199 -3.58 13.13 -14.62
C GLY A 199 -2.11 12.77 -14.78
N LYS A 200 -1.37 12.73 -13.67
CA LYS A 200 0.05 12.34 -13.66
C LYS A 200 0.28 10.82 -13.59
N ARG A 201 -0.78 10.02 -13.42
CA ARG A 201 -0.70 8.55 -13.40
C ARG A 201 -0.73 8.06 -14.85
N VAL A 202 0.45 7.76 -15.39
CA VAL A 202 0.67 7.46 -16.81
C VAL A 202 1.36 6.11 -17.05
N THR A 203 1.58 5.33 -16.01
CA THR A 203 2.20 4.00 -16.07
C THR A 203 1.26 2.94 -15.54
N TYR A 204 1.51 1.69 -15.91
CA TYR A 204 0.81 0.57 -15.27
C TYR A 204 1.10 0.54 -13.77
N GLU A 205 0.10 0.12 -13.00
CA GLU A 205 0.11 0.07 -11.55
C GLU A 205 -0.14 -1.36 -11.08
N ILE A 206 0.47 -1.75 -9.96
CA ILE A 206 0.20 -3.05 -9.33
C ILE A 206 -0.79 -2.80 -8.18
N HIS A 207 -1.95 -3.43 -8.27
CA HIS A 207 -3.08 -3.31 -7.35
C HIS A 207 -3.27 -4.63 -6.58
N HIS A 208 -3.73 -4.52 -5.35
CA HIS A 208 -4.08 -5.65 -4.48
C HIS A 208 -5.57 -5.94 -4.61
N ILE A 209 -5.96 -7.18 -4.90
CA ILE A 209 -7.38 -7.56 -5.08
C ILE A 209 -8.12 -7.45 -3.74
N GLU A 210 -7.63 -8.17 -2.74
CA GLU A 210 -7.96 -7.96 -1.34
C GLU A 210 -7.06 -6.85 -0.82
N LEU A 211 -7.66 -5.77 -0.33
CA LEU A 211 -6.91 -4.62 0.14
C LEU A 211 -6.05 -5.02 1.32
N ILE A 212 -4.87 -4.41 1.43
CA ILE A 212 -3.97 -4.67 2.56
C ILE A 212 -4.69 -4.32 3.88
N LYS A 213 -5.47 -3.23 3.90
CA LYS A 213 -6.28 -2.83 5.06
C LYS A 213 -7.26 -3.88 5.53
N ASP A 214 -7.77 -4.72 4.62
CA ASP A 214 -8.73 -5.78 4.90
C ASP A 214 -8.06 -7.13 5.18
N GLY A 215 -6.73 -7.19 5.26
CA GLY A 215 -5.95 -8.41 5.52
C GLY A 215 -5.32 -9.03 4.29
N GLY A 216 -5.41 -8.38 3.12
CA GLY A 216 -4.82 -8.86 1.89
C GLY A 216 -3.30 -8.93 1.94
N ALA A 217 -2.74 -10.07 1.53
CA ALA A 217 -1.30 -10.31 1.54
C ALA A 217 -0.55 -9.33 0.61
N VAL A 218 0.50 -8.71 1.12
CA VAL A 218 1.25 -7.63 0.42
C VAL A 218 2.02 -8.14 -0.80
N TYR A 219 2.61 -9.33 -0.70
CA TYR A 219 3.54 -9.90 -1.68
C TYR A 219 3.07 -11.22 -2.31
N ASP A 220 1.79 -11.55 -2.17
CA ASP A 220 1.21 -12.72 -2.81
C ASP A 220 0.84 -12.39 -4.26
N ALA A 221 1.50 -13.03 -5.23
CA ALA A 221 1.22 -12.84 -6.65
C ALA A 221 -0.24 -13.13 -7.02
N ASP A 222 -0.94 -13.97 -6.26
CA ASP A 222 -2.34 -14.32 -6.50
C ASP A 222 -3.28 -13.21 -6.01
N ASN A 223 -2.83 -12.37 -5.05
CA ASN A 223 -3.52 -11.17 -4.60
C ASN A 223 -3.18 -9.92 -5.46
N LEU A 224 -2.35 -10.04 -6.49
CA LEU A 224 -1.89 -8.90 -7.28
C LEU A 224 -2.45 -8.88 -8.71
N ARG A 225 -2.70 -7.66 -9.21
CA ARG A 225 -3.13 -7.38 -10.57
C ARG A 225 -2.40 -6.18 -11.15
N VAL A 226 -2.00 -6.26 -12.41
CA VAL A 226 -1.51 -5.11 -13.18
C VAL A 226 -2.71 -4.37 -13.77
N ASN A 227 -2.80 -3.09 -13.48
CA ASN A 227 -3.90 -2.23 -13.88
C ASN A 227 -3.43 -0.98 -14.61
N THR A 228 -4.30 -0.46 -15.48
CA THR A 228 -4.19 0.93 -15.93
C THR A 228 -4.68 1.88 -14.84
N PRO A 229 -4.16 3.11 -14.76
CA PRO A 229 -4.62 4.12 -13.80
C PRO A 229 -6.14 4.35 -13.81
N ARG A 230 -6.74 4.38 -15.01
CA ARG A 230 -8.19 4.53 -15.15
C ARG A 230 -8.95 3.36 -14.55
N ASN A 231 -8.62 2.11 -14.94
CA ASN A 231 -9.30 0.93 -14.39
C ASN A 231 -9.11 0.81 -12.87
N HIS A 232 -7.91 1.11 -12.37
CA HIS A 232 -7.64 1.08 -10.93
C HIS A 232 -8.52 2.06 -10.15
N ILE A 233 -8.74 3.28 -10.67
CA ILE A 233 -9.66 4.23 -10.04
C ILE A 233 -11.10 3.71 -10.08
N ASP A 234 -11.51 3.08 -11.18
CA ASP A 234 -12.87 2.59 -11.33
C ASP A 234 -13.15 1.36 -10.45
N LEU A 235 -12.14 0.54 -10.14
CA LEU A 235 -12.22 -0.53 -9.15
C LEU A 235 -12.50 0.04 -7.75
N HIS A 236 -11.78 1.08 -7.36
CA HIS A 236 -11.94 1.73 -6.06
C HIS A 236 -13.24 2.50 -5.87
N LYS A 237 -13.89 2.91 -6.95
CA LYS A 237 -15.23 3.53 -6.87
C LYS A 237 -16.35 2.52 -6.65
N LYS A 238 -16.10 1.23 -6.90
CA LYS A 238 -17.11 0.17 -6.84
C LYS A 238 -17.05 -0.63 -5.53
N GLN A 239 -15.99 -0.46 -4.75
CA GLN A 239 -15.87 -0.95 -3.38
C GLN A 239 -16.56 0.04 -2.44
#